data_AF-A0A2I3S5C1-F1
#
_entry.id   AF-A0A2I3S5C1-F1
#
_cell.length_a   1.000
_cell.length_b   1.000
_cell.length_c   1.000
_cell.angle_alpha   90.00
_cell.angle_beta   90.00
_cell.angle_gamma   90.00
#
_symmetry.space_group_name_H-M   'P 1'
#
loop_
_entity.id
_entity.type
_entity.pdbx_description
1 polymer ?
#
loop_
_entity_poly.entity_id
_entity_poly.type
_entity_poly.pdbx_seq_one_letter_code
_entity_poly.pdbx_strand_id
1 'polypeptide(L)'
;MTHWLPDETRPEGKDFSILRLVLGTHTLDEQNHLVTASFDASHYDSEKGEFGGFDSVSGKIEIEIKINHEGEVNRARYMPQNPCIITTKTPSSDVLVFDYTKHPSKPDPSGECNPDLRLCGHQKEGYGLSWNPNLSGHLLSASDDHTVCLWDSSAIPKEGKVDARTIFTGHTAVVEDVFWHLLHESLFRSVADDQKLMIWDTRSKNTSKPSHSVDAYTAEVNCLSFNPYGEFILATGSADKTVALWDLRNLKLKVHSFESHKDEIFQVQWSPHNETILASSGTDRGLNIWDLSKIAEEQSPEDAEDRPPELFIHGGHIAKIPDFSWNPSEPWMICSVSENNIMEVWQMAENISNGEDPEGSMDPEGQES
;
A
#
# COMPACT_ATOMS: atom_id res chain seq x y z
N MET A 1 -0.80 4.73 -9.08
CA MET A 1 -1.05 4.26 -7.70
C MET A 1 -2.40 3.55 -7.63
N THR A 2 -2.64 2.69 -6.63
CA THR A 2 -3.93 2.00 -6.42
C THR A 2 -4.23 1.80 -4.94
N HIS A 3 -5.50 1.86 -4.55
CA HIS A 3 -5.94 1.55 -3.18
C HIS A 3 -7.42 1.12 -3.15
N TRP A 4 -7.75 0.04 -2.45
CA TRP A 4 -9.16 -0.35 -2.26
C TRP A 4 -9.88 0.62 -1.34
N LEU A 5 -11.13 0.96 -1.67
CA LEU A 5 -12.06 1.55 -0.72
C LEU A 5 -12.67 0.44 0.15
N PRO A 6 -13.02 0.74 1.42
CA PRO A 6 -13.50 -0.28 2.36
C PRO A 6 -14.97 -0.66 2.15
N ASP A 7 -15.68 0.03 1.27
CA ASP A 7 -17.09 -0.21 1.06
C ASP A 7 -17.34 -1.30 0.02
N GLU A 8 -18.36 -2.09 0.29
CA GLU A 8 -18.76 -3.23 -0.51
C GLU A 8 -20.27 -3.20 -0.69
N THR A 9 -20.72 -3.34 -1.93
CA THR A 9 -22.15 -3.42 -2.25
C THR A 9 -22.49 -4.79 -2.79
N ARG A 10 -23.41 -5.51 -2.14
CA ARG A 10 -23.95 -6.80 -2.61
C ARG A 10 -25.35 -6.59 -3.18
N PRO A 11 -25.55 -6.62 -4.51
CA PRO A 11 -26.87 -6.44 -5.10
C PRO A 11 -27.82 -7.58 -4.67
N GLU A 12 -29.06 -7.26 -4.32
CA GLU A 12 -30.03 -8.26 -3.88
C GLU A 12 -30.26 -9.34 -4.95
N GLY A 13 -30.13 -10.61 -4.54
CA GLY A 13 -30.33 -11.77 -5.42
C GLY A 13 -29.18 -12.02 -6.41
N LYS A 14 -28.04 -11.35 -6.24
CA LYS A 14 -26.80 -11.63 -6.98
C LYS A 14 -25.77 -12.34 -6.10
N ASP A 15 -24.94 -13.14 -6.74
CA ASP A 15 -23.84 -13.91 -6.17
C ASP A 15 -22.50 -13.15 -6.17
N PHE A 16 -22.54 -11.85 -6.41
CA PHE A 16 -21.35 -11.02 -6.55
C PHE A 16 -21.38 -9.76 -5.70
N SER A 17 -20.17 -9.25 -5.45
CA SER A 17 -19.94 -7.99 -4.76
C SER A 17 -19.37 -6.96 -5.73
N ILE A 18 -19.83 -5.73 -5.61
CA ILE A 18 -19.25 -4.56 -6.25
C ILE A 18 -18.31 -3.92 -5.24
N LEU A 19 -17.03 -3.93 -5.58
CA LEU A 19 -15.93 -3.37 -4.80
C LEU A 19 -15.48 -2.06 -5.45
N ARG A 20 -14.87 -1.14 -4.71
CA ARG A 20 -14.38 0.12 -5.28
C ARG A 20 -12.89 0.34 -5.04
N LEU A 21 -12.26 1.00 -6.01
CA LEU A 21 -10.84 1.33 -6.05
C LEU A 21 -10.67 2.83 -6.22
N VAL A 22 -9.61 3.36 -5.60
CA VAL A 22 -9.03 4.66 -5.90
C VAL A 22 -7.80 4.44 -6.77
N LEU A 23 -7.77 5.11 -7.91
CA LEU A 23 -6.69 5.07 -8.88
C LEU A 23 -6.20 6.49 -9.17
N GLY A 24 -4.93 6.60 -9.50
CA GLY A 24 -4.29 7.85 -9.88
C GLY A 24 -3.56 7.69 -11.21
N THR A 25 -3.74 8.65 -12.12
CA THR A 25 -3.04 8.64 -13.41
C THR A 25 -1.62 9.21 -13.29
N HIS A 26 -0.75 8.80 -14.20
CA HIS A 26 0.58 9.34 -14.39
C HIS A 26 0.82 9.57 -15.88
N THR A 27 0.50 10.77 -16.36
CA THR A 27 0.66 11.19 -17.76
C THR A 27 1.46 12.48 -17.85
N LEU A 28 2.39 12.58 -18.81
CA LEU A 28 3.20 13.79 -19.02
C LEU A 28 2.46 14.87 -19.83
N ASP A 29 1.73 14.46 -20.86
CA ASP A 29 1.16 15.38 -21.86
C ASP A 29 -0.37 15.50 -21.79
N GLU A 30 -1.01 14.72 -20.92
CA GLU A 30 -2.47 14.68 -20.76
C GLU A 30 -2.89 15.16 -19.37
N GLN A 31 -4.15 15.62 -19.27
CA GLN A 31 -4.76 15.97 -18.00
C GLN A 31 -4.74 14.75 -17.07
N ASN A 32 -4.13 14.91 -15.90
CA ASN A 32 -4.11 13.89 -14.87
C ASN A 32 -5.38 13.92 -14.04
N HIS A 33 -5.71 12.77 -13.46
CA HIS A 33 -6.96 12.58 -12.74
C HIS A 33 -6.81 11.69 -11.51
N LEU A 34 -7.57 12.06 -10.48
CA LEU A 34 -7.96 11.15 -9.41
C LEU A 34 -9.23 10.42 -9.87
N VAL A 35 -9.20 9.09 -9.78
CA VAL A 35 -10.25 8.23 -10.32
C VAL A 35 -10.80 7.32 -9.23
N THR A 36 -12.12 7.24 -9.11
CA THR A 36 -12.78 6.14 -8.41
C THR A 36 -13.37 5.19 -9.44
N ALA A 37 -13.16 3.89 -9.25
CA ALA A 37 -13.64 2.85 -10.16
C ALA A 37 -14.32 1.74 -9.37
N SER A 38 -15.37 1.16 -9.95
CA SER A 38 -16.02 -0.05 -9.44
C SER A 38 -15.44 -1.28 -10.13
N PHE A 39 -15.27 -2.34 -9.36
CA PHE A 39 -14.88 -3.66 -9.81
C PHE A 39 -15.99 -4.66 -9.51
N ASP A 40 -16.47 -5.32 -10.56
CA ASP A 40 -17.42 -6.42 -10.44
C ASP A 40 -16.67 -7.75 -10.30
N ALA A 41 -16.79 -8.39 -9.14
CA ALA A 41 -16.16 -9.66 -8.83
C ALA A 41 -16.97 -10.89 -9.30
N SER A 42 -18.06 -10.72 -10.05
CA SER A 42 -19.07 -11.76 -10.32
C SER A 42 -18.60 -13.04 -11.01
N HIS A 43 -17.41 -13.06 -11.61
CA HIS A 43 -16.94 -14.17 -12.44
C HIS A 43 -15.47 -14.52 -12.18
N TYR A 44 -15.06 -14.54 -10.91
CA TYR A 44 -13.80 -15.18 -10.52
C TYR A 44 -13.91 -16.70 -10.70
N ASP A 45 -13.09 -17.28 -11.58
CA ASP A 45 -13.00 -18.73 -11.74
C ASP A 45 -12.06 -19.27 -10.65
N SER A 46 -12.65 -19.77 -9.56
CA SER A 46 -11.91 -20.31 -8.40
C SER A 46 -11.03 -21.51 -8.76
N GLU A 47 -11.34 -22.24 -9.85
CA GLU A 47 -10.51 -23.37 -10.30
C GLU A 47 -9.26 -22.91 -11.06
N LYS A 48 -9.33 -21.75 -11.72
CA LYS A 48 -8.21 -21.19 -12.50
C LYS A 48 -7.45 -20.08 -11.79
N GLY A 49 -7.99 -19.55 -10.69
CA GLY A 49 -7.38 -18.45 -9.95
C GLY A 49 -7.34 -17.12 -10.72
N GLU A 50 -8.11 -17.01 -11.81
CA GLU A 50 -8.03 -15.92 -12.78
C GLU A 50 -9.40 -15.29 -13.06
N PHE A 51 -9.39 -14.00 -13.40
CA PHE A 51 -10.52 -13.35 -14.05
C PHE A 51 -10.40 -13.54 -15.57
N GLY A 52 -11.14 -14.48 -16.15
CA GLY A 52 -11.27 -14.61 -17.61
C GLY A 52 -10.58 -15.83 -18.23
N GLY A 53 -11.26 -16.98 -18.27
CA GLY A 53 -10.97 -18.07 -19.21
C GLY A 53 -11.55 -17.80 -20.61
N PHE A 54 -11.16 -18.61 -21.60
CA PHE A 54 -11.43 -18.45 -23.05
C PHE A 54 -12.92 -18.27 -23.48
N ASP A 55 -13.88 -18.41 -22.56
CA ASP A 55 -15.32 -18.18 -22.77
C ASP A 55 -16.01 -17.34 -21.67
N SER A 56 -15.27 -16.79 -20.69
CA SER A 56 -15.85 -16.01 -19.58
C SER A 56 -15.50 -14.53 -19.71
N VAL A 57 -16.51 -13.66 -19.63
CA VAL A 57 -16.32 -12.21 -19.58
C VAL A 57 -15.57 -11.88 -18.29
N SER A 58 -14.36 -11.35 -18.43
CA SER A 58 -13.50 -10.89 -17.34
C SER A 58 -14.23 -9.89 -16.43
N GLY A 59 -13.89 -9.88 -15.13
CA GLY A 59 -14.40 -8.89 -14.18
C GLY A 59 -14.29 -7.48 -14.76
N LYS A 60 -15.40 -6.75 -14.78
CA LYS A 60 -15.48 -5.46 -15.47
C LYS A 60 -15.10 -4.35 -14.51
N ILE A 61 -14.11 -3.55 -14.90
CA ILE A 61 -13.76 -2.31 -14.21
C ILE A 61 -14.46 -1.15 -14.91
N GLU A 62 -15.26 -0.41 -14.17
CA GLU A 62 -15.94 0.78 -14.66
C GLU A 62 -15.49 2.01 -13.88
N ILE A 63 -15.11 3.08 -14.59
CA ILE A 63 -14.75 4.35 -13.97
C ILE A 63 -16.04 5.06 -13.56
N GLU A 64 -16.18 5.35 -12.26
CA GLU A 64 -17.36 6.02 -11.70
C GLU A 64 -17.18 7.54 -11.68
N ILE A 65 -16.09 8.01 -11.08
CA ILE A 65 -15.80 9.43 -10.89
C ILE A 65 -14.38 9.71 -11.35
N LYS A 66 -14.22 10.79 -12.10
CA LYS A 66 -12.94 11.25 -12.60
C LYS A 66 -12.80 12.75 -12.32
N ILE A 67 -11.89 13.09 -11.40
CA ILE A 67 -11.64 14.45 -10.91
C ILE A 67 -10.33 14.94 -11.53
N ASN A 68 -10.31 16.17 -12.08
CA ASN A 68 -9.06 16.77 -12.56
C ASN A 68 -8.07 16.95 -11.40
N HIS A 69 -6.80 16.64 -11.65
CA HIS A 69 -5.74 16.72 -10.68
C HIS A 69 -4.56 17.56 -11.19
N GLU A 70 -3.86 18.26 -10.30
CA GLU A 70 -2.67 19.06 -10.66
C GLU A 70 -1.44 18.14 -10.74
N GLY A 71 -1.05 17.79 -11.97
CA GLY A 71 0.00 16.80 -12.20
C GLY A 71 -0.44 15.39 -11.86
N GLU A 72 0.48 14.44 -11.95
CA GLU A 72 0.26 13.04 -11.62
C GLU A 72 -0.09 12.83 -10.15
N VAL A 73 -0.74 11.70 -9.87
CA VAL A 73 -1.13 11.32 -8.50
C VAL A 73 -0.07 10.36 -7.95
N ASN A 74 0.93 10.90 -7.26
CA ASN A 74 2.04 10.11 -6.68
C ASN A 74 1.52 9.05 -5.70
N ARG A 75 0.56 9.44 -4.84
CA ARG A 75 -0.14 8.55 -3.92
C ARG A 75 -1.51 9.14 -3.58
N ALA A 76 -2.51 8.29 -3.40
CA ALA A 76 -3.83 8.65 -2.88
C ALA A 76 -4.24 7.70 -1.75
N ARG A 77 -4.83 8.23 -0.68
CA ARG A 77 -5.32 7.45 0.48
C ARG A 77 -6.62 8.04 1.00
N TYR A 78 -7.60 7.18 1.28
CA TYR A 78 -8.86 7.60 1.91
C TYR A 78 -8.70 7.77 3.42
N MET A 79 -9.49 8.65 4.01
CA MET A 79 -9.56 8.82 5.47
C MET A 79 -10.40 7.68 6.08
N PRO A 80 -9.86 6.85 7.00
CA PRO A 80 -10.58 5.68 7.53
C PRO A 80 -11.94 6.00 8.17
N GLN A 81 -12.07 7.17 8.81
CA GLN A 81 -13.32 7.58 9.47
C GLN A 81 -14.36 8.16 8.51
N ASN A 82 -13.97 8.54 7.29
CA ASN A 82 -14.87 8.95 6.22
C ASN A 82 -14.21 8.66 4.86
N PRO A 83 -14.45 7.47 4.28
CA PRO A 83 -13.83 7.05 3.02
C PRO A 83 -14.16 7.91 1.79
N CYS A 84 -15.14 8.83 1.90
CA CYS A 84 -15.41 9.83 0.87
C CYS A 84 -14.27 10.83 0.69
N ILE A 85 -13.49 11.06 1.75
CA ILE A 85 -12.37 11.99 1.75
C ILE A 85 -11.11 11.25 1.30
N ILE A 86 -10.55 11.68 0.18
CA ILE A 86 -9.32 11.15 -0.41
C ILE A 86 -8.28 12.28 -0.40
N THR A 87 -7.09 11.97 0.09
CA THR A 87 -5.94 12.87 -0.03
C THR A 87 -4.97 12.36 -1.05
N THR A 88 -4.38 13.27 -1.82
CA THR A 88 -3.39 12.97 -2.86
C THR A 88 -2.08 13.73 -2.65
N LYS A 89 -0.98 13.06 -3.01
CA LYS A 89 0.34 13.68 -3.22
C LYS A 89 0.45 14.14 -4.67
N THR A 90 1.02 15.33 -4.84
CA THR A 90 1.24 15.96 -6.15
C THR A 90 2.74 16.02 -6.46
N PRO A 91 3.12 16.34 -7.72
CA PRO A 91 4.51 16.64 -8.10
C PRO A 91 4.98 18.02 -7.61
N SER A 92 4.11 18.76 -6.92
CA SER A 92 4.42 20.01 -6.25
C SER A 92 4.56 19.78 -4.74
N SER A 93 4.77 20.85 -3.99
CA SER A 93 4.81 20.79 -2.52
C SER A 93 3.45 20.62 -1.85
N ASP A 94 2.36 20.86 -2.58
CA ASP A 94 1.03 20.83 -2.00
C ASP A 94 0.49 19.40 -1.90
N VAL A 95 -0.24 19.14 -0.82
CA VAL A 95 -1.02 17.92 -0.62
C VAL A 95 -2.50 18.29 -0.75
N LEU A 96 -3.25 17.58 -1.60
CA LEU A 96 -4.62 17.96 -1.94
C LEU A 96 -5.63 17.02 -1.27
N VAL A 97 -6.76 17.57 -0.82
CA VAL A 97 -7.85 16.80 -0.24
C VAL A 97 -9.09 16.96 -1.11
N PHE A 98 -9.74 15.85 -1.42
CA PHE A 98 -10.96 15.79 -2.22
C PHE A 98 -12.04 15.01 -1.47
N ASP A 99 -13.24 15.54 -1.44
CA ASP A 99 -14.47 14.81 -1.14
C ASP A 99 -15.11 14.44 -2.46
N TYR A 100 -14.88 13.21 -2.94
CA TYR A 100 -15.32 12.84 -4.28
C TYR A 100 -16.83 12.94 -4.48
N THR A 101 -17.63 12.96 -3.40
CA THR A 101 -19.09 13.10 -3.46
C THR A 101 -19.55 14.50 -3.83
N LYS A 102 -18.68 15.51 -3.65
CA LYS A 102 -18.93 16.92 -4.04
C LYS A 102 -18.49 17.22 -5.47
N HIS A 103 -17.85 16.27 -6.14
CA HIS A 103 -17.41 16.40 -7.51
C HIS A 103 -18.37 15.71 -8.48
N PRO A 104 -18.57 16.27 -9.70
CA PRO A 104 -19.31 15.57 -10.74
C PRO A 104 -18.56 14.30 -11.18
N SER A 105 -19.29 13.29 -11.67
CA SER A 105 -18.70 12.04 -12.16
C SER A 105 -17.78 12.25 -13.37
N LYS A 106 -18.09 13.25 -14.21
CA LYS A 106 -17.27 13.64 -15.36
C LYS A 106 -16.44 14.88 -15.02
N PRO A 107 -15.15 14.91 -15.39
CA PRO A 107 -14.28 16.03 -15.12
C PRO A 107 -14.68 17.27 -15.91
N ASP A 108 -14.34 18.45 -15.39
CA ASP A 108 -14.50 19.71 -16.11
C ASP A 108 -13.58 19.71 -17.36
N PRO A 109 -14.12 19.97 -18.57
CA PRO A 109 -13.32 20.09 -19.79
C PRO A 109 -12.23 21.16 -19.76
N SER A 110 -12.31 22.12 -18.82
CA SER A 110 -11.28 23.15 -18.63
C SER A 110 -9.93 22.58 -18.14
N GLY A 111 -9.94 21.38 -17.54
CA GLY A 111 -8.77 20.80 -16.88
C GLY A 111 -8.50 21.39 -15.49
N GLU A 112 -9.30 22.34 -15.01
CA GLU A 112 -9.09 22.98 -13.72
C GLU A 112 -9.27 21.97 -12.57
N CYS A 113 -8.28 21.93 -11.67
CA CYS A 113 -8.31 21.13 -10.46
C CYS A 113 -8.85 21.97 -9.30
N ASN A 114 -9.88 21.46 -8.62
CA ASN A 114 -10.60 22.18 -7.57
C ASN A 114 -10.61 21.37 -6.28
N PRO A 115 -9.49 21.26 -5.54
CA PRO A 115 -9.47 20.50 -4.29
C PRO A 115 -10.33 21.16 -3.21
N ASP A 116 -10.95 20.36 -2.34
CA ASP A 116 -11.70 20.86 -1.16
C ASP A 116 -10.77 21.56 -0.16
N LEU A 117 -9.57 21.00 0.04
CA LEU A 117 -8.51 21.61 0.85
C LEU A 117 -7.16 21.47 0.15
N ARG A 118 -6.34 22.50 0.31
CA ARG A 118 -4.93 22.49 -0.06
C ARG A 118 -4.08 22.56 1.21
N LEU A 119 -3.34 21.50 1.48
CA LEU A 119 -2.48 21.39 2.65
C LEU A 119 -1.07 21.84 2.27
N CYS A 120 -0.60 22.92 2.91
CA CYS A 120 0.69 23.54 2.62
C CYS A 120 1.68 23.28 3.76
N GLY A 121 2.96 23.17 3.44
CA GLY A 121 4.03 23.00 4.45
C GLY A 121 5.35 22.52 3.85
N HIS A 122 5.27 21.55 2.95
CA HIS A 122 6.44 21.05 2.22
C HIS A 122 6.99 22.09 1.24
N GLN A 123 8.19 21.83 0.72
CA GLN A 123 8.87 22.63 -0.31
C GLN A 123 9.14 21.84 -1.60
N LYS A 124 8.91 20.53 -1.58
CA LYS A 124 9.05 19.63 -2.73
C LYS A 124 7.96 18.56 -2.69
N GLU A 125 7.88 17.76 -3.74
CA GLU A 125 6.99 16.61 -3.82
C GLU A 125 7.34 15.51 -2.80
N GLY A 126 6.62 14.39 -2.89
CA GLY A 126 6.96 13.16 -2.18
C GLY A 126 5.89 12.09 -2.37
N TYR A 127 6.05 10.97 -1.67
CA TYR A 127 5.20 9.79 -1.83
C TYR A 127 4.48 9.38 -0.55
N GLY A 128 5.16 9.37 0.59
CA GLY A 128 4.59 8.95 1.88
C GLY A 128 3.34 9.73 2.27
N LEU A 129 2.29 8.99 2.65
CA LEU A 129 0.98 9.55 3.01
C LEU A 129 0.23 8.59 3.95
N SER A 130 -0.18 9.06 5.13
CA SER A 130 -0.86 8.22 6.11
C SER A 130 -1.87 9.00 6.95
N TRP A 131 -3.11 8.52 6.95
CA TRP A 131 -4.17 9.00 7.84
C TRP A 131 -4.09 8.33 9.21
N ASN A 132 -4.32 9.08 10.27
CA ASN A 132 -4.41 8.54 11.61
C ASN A 132 -5.75 7.80 11.77
N PRO A 133 -5.78 6.48 12.05
CA PRO A 133 -7.02 5.74 12.22
C PRO A 133 -7.75 6.07 13.54
N ASN A 134 -7.05 6.65 14.51
CA ASN A 134 -7.59 6.95 15.85
C ASN A 134 -8.01 8.41 16.01
N LEU A 135 -7.43 9.33 15.22
CA LEU A 135 -7.75 10.75 15.25
C LEU A 135 -8.20 11.21 13.86
N SER A 136 -9.50 11.49 13.73
CA SER A 136 -10.07 12.00 12.48
C SER A 136 -9.37 13.29 12.05
N GLY A 137 -9.13 13.42 10.75
CA GLY A 137 -8.51 14.58 10.13
C GLY A 137 -6.99 14.71 10.32
N HIS A 138 -6.35 13.84 11.12
CA HIS A 138 -4.89 13.89 11.29
C HIS A 138 -4.19 13.14 10.17
N LEU A 139 -3.38 13.85 9.39
CA LEU A 139 -2.68 13.34 8.22
C LEU A 139 -1.18 13.59 8.32
N LEU A 140 -0.38 12.57 7.99
CA LEU A 140 1.06 12.69 7.77
C LEU A 140 1.39 12.63 6.28
N SER A 141 2.41 13.38 5.89
CA SER A 141 3.02 13.32 4.56
C SER A 141 4.55 13.33 4.68
N ALA A 142 5.20 12.53 3.83
CA ALA A 142 6.65 12.52 3.63
C ALA A 142 7.04 13.30 2.36
N SER A 143 8.27 13.81 2.28
CA SER A 143 8.74 14.61 1.15
C SER A 143 10.25 14.59 0.96
N ASP A 144 10.64 14.88 -0.29
CA ASP A 144 12.00 15.13 -0.79
C ASP A 144 12.67 16.36 -0.18
N ASP A 145 11.93 17.17 0.58
CA ASP A 145 12.48 18.27 1.38
C ASP A 145 13.04 17.83 2.74
N HIS A 146 13.09 16.51 2.98
CA HIS A 146 13.61 15.84 4.17
C HIS A 146 12.72 16.01 5.41
N THR A 147 11.47 16.44 5.22
CA THR A 147 10.54 16.68 6.32
C THR A 147 9.34 15.73 6.29
N VAL A 148 8.75 15.56 7.47
CA VAL A 148 7.41 15.00 7.62
C VAL A 148 6.50 16.11 8.09
N CYS A 149 5.41 16.35 7.37
CA CYS A 149 4.39 17.33 7.77
C CYS A 149 3.17 16.63 8.37
N LEU A 150 2.61 17.24 9.42
CA LEU A 150 1.36 16.84 10.06
C LEU A 150 0.33 17.95 9.91
N TRP A 151 -0.86 17.60 9.41
CA TRP A 151 -2.02 18.49 9.38
C TRP A 151 -3.17 17.94 10.21
N ASP A 152 -4.05 18.86 10.60
CA ASP A 152 -5.39 18.56 11.08
C ASP A 152 -6.38 19.15 10.07
N SER A 153 -7.00 18.29 9.26
CA SER A 153 -7.94 18.71 8.21
C SER A 153 -9.28 19.21 8.77
N SER A 154 -9.54 19.04 10.08
CA SER A 154 -10.68 19.64 10.75
C SER A 154 -10.45 21.11 11.14
N ALA A 155 -9.21 21.60 11.00
CA ALA A 155 -8.88 22.99 11.26
C ALA A 155 -9.61 23.93 10.29
N ILE A 156 -9.94 25.13 10.77
CA ILE A 156 -10.64 26.14 9.96
C ILE A 156 -9.73 26.58 8.81
N PRO A 157 -10.09 26.30 7.55
CA PRO A 157 -9.26 26.68 6.42
C PRO A 157 -9.30 28.19 6.20
N LYS A 158 -8.16 28.77 5.81
CA LYS A 158 -8.09 30.15 5.31
C LYS A 158 -8.04 30.07 3.78
N GLU A 159 -9.08 30.54 3.10
CA GLU A 159 -9.15 30.53 1.62
C GLU A 159 -8.93 29.12 1.02
N GLY A 160 -9.45 28.07 1.68
CA GLY A 160 -9.27 26.68 1.24
C GLY A 160 -7.90 26.07 1.53
N LYS A 161 -7.01 26.82 2.20
CA LYS A 161 -5.66 26.37 2.57
C LYS A 161 -5.53 26.05 4.05
N VAL A 162 -4.72 25.04 4.36
CA VAL A 162 -4.37 24.62 5.73
C VAL A 162 -2.85 24.46 5.83
N ASP A 163 -2.22 25.26 6.68
CA ASP A 163 -0.78 25.14 6.94
C ASP A 163 -0.47 23.95 7.84
N ALA A 164 0.73 23.37 7.69
CA ALA A 164 1.19 22.28 8.54
C ALA A 164 1.15 22.68 10.02
N ARG A 165 0.51 21.83 10.83
CA ARG A 165 0.42 22.01 12.28
C ARG A 165 1.78 21.76 12.93
N THR A 166 2.48 20.74 12.46
CA THR A 166 3.81 20.35 12.94
C THR A 166 4.66 19.88 11.76
N ILE A 167 5.93 20.29 11.73
CA ILE A 167 6.92 19.82 10.77
C ILE A 167 8.05 19.13 11.53
N PHE A 168 8.30 17.87 11.19
CA PHE A 168 9.35 17.05 11.77
C PHE A 168 10.57 17.03 10.85
N THR A 169 11.74 17.28 11.41
CA THR A 169 12.98 17.60 10.67
C THR A 169 14.17 16.76 11.15
N GLY A 170 13.92 15.50 11.55
CA GLY A 170 14.99 14.62 12.03
C GLY A 170 15.74 13.88 10.95
N HIS A 171 15.10 13.60 9.81
CA HIS A 171 15.76 12.97 8.67
C HIS A 171 16.72 13.94 7.98
N THR A 172 17.76 13.38 7.37
CA THR A 172 18.81 14.14 6.68
C THR A 172 18.80 13.99 5.17
N ALA A 173 17.91 13.17 4.64
CA ALA A 173 17.70 12.92 3.21
C ALA A 173 16.19 12.82 2.91
N VAL A 174 15.83 12.47 1.67
CA VAL A 174 14.44 12.32 1.22
C VAL A 174 13.69 11.36 2.15
N VAL A 175 12.50 11.78 2.62
CA VAL A 175 11.64 10.91 3.41
C VAL A 175 10.68 10.21 2.47
N GLU A 176 10.81 8.90 2.38
CA GLU A 176 10.11 8.08 1.39
C GLU A 176 8.69 7.73 1.85
N ASP A 177 8.56 7.27 3.09
CA ASP A 177 7.29 6.81 3.60
C ASP A 177 7.07 7.13 5.08
N VAL A 178 5.80 7.27 5.45
CA VAL A 178 5.33 7.59 6.80
C VAL A 178 4.10 6.77 7.12
N PHE A 179 4.01 6.28 8.35
CA PHE A 179 2.86 5.47 8.78
C PHE A 179 2.51 5.68 10.25
N TRP A 180 1.23 5.97 10.52
CA TRP A 180 0.69 6.03 11.87
C TRP A 180 0.64 4.66 12.54
N HIS A 181 0.88 4.62 13.84
CA HIS A 181 0.50 3.42 14.59
C HIS A 181 -1.01 3.19 14.53
N LEU A 182 -1.42 1.93 14.40
CA LEU A 182 -2.83 1.58 14.25
C LEU A 182 -3.62 1.67 15.57
N LEU A 183 -2.96 1.49 16.73
CA LEU A 183 -3.62 1.58 18.06
C LEU A 183 -3.32 2.90 18.82
N HIS A 184 -2.04 3.25 18.99
CA HIS A 184 -1.61 4.49 19.61
C HIS A 184 -1.69 5.72 18.69
N GLU A 185 -2.63 6.61 18.96
CA GLU A 185 -2.86 7.84 18.21
C GLU A 185 -1.67 8.81 18.10
N SER A 186 -0.73 8.74 19.04
CA SER A 186 0.37 9.71 19.12
C SER A 186 1.65 9.26 18.41
N LEU A 187 1.75 7.98 18.05
CA LEU A 187 2.98 7.38 17.52
C LEU A 187 2.90 7.22 16.01
N PHE A 188 3.96 7.60 15.31
CA PHE A 188 4.12 7.32 13.89
C PHE A 188 5.59 7.08 13.55
N ARG A 189 5.82 6.47 12.38
CA ARG A 189 7.15 6.10 11.93
C ARG A 189 7.40 6.71 10.57
N SER A 190 8.67 6.92 10.27
CA SER A 190 9.13 7.37 8.96
C SER A 190 10.38 6.62 8.56
N VAL A 191 10.52 6.44 7.25
CA VAL A 191 11.69 5.84 6.59
C VAL A 191 12.15 6.75 5.46
N ALA A 192 13.43 6.69 5.15
CA ALA A 192 14.08 7.67 4.29
C ALA A 192 15.36 7.11 3.65
N ASP A 193 15.89 7.89 2.70
CA ASP A 193 17.17 7.67 2.02
C ASP A 193 18.38 7.72 2.95
N ASP A 194 18.24 8.30 4.14
CA ASP A 194 19.28 8.30 5.16
C ASP A 194 19.44 6.95 5.89
N GLN A 195 18.80 5.91 5.33
CA GLN A 195 18.88 4.50 5.73
C GLN A 195 18.23 4.21 7.09
N LYS A 196 17.44 5.16 7.60
CA LYS A 196 16.90 5.10 8.96
C LYS A 196 15.42 4.80 9.01
N LEU A 197 15.07 4.01 10.02
CA LEU A 197 13.73 3.96 10.58
C LEU A 197 13.68 4.87 11.82
N MET A 198 12.81 5.87 11.79
CA MET A 198 12.58 6.78 12.92
C MET A 198 11.20 6.55 13.52
N ILE A 199 11.12 6.61 14.86
CA ILE A 199 9.87 6.56 15.61
C ILE A 199 9.63 7.89 16.29
N TRP A 200 8.46 8.43 16.05
CA TRP A 200 8.04 9.75 16.50
C TRP A 200 6.89 9.65 17.47
N ASP A 201 6.86 10.58 18.41
CA ASP A 201 5.76 10.78 19.34
C ASP A 201 5.31 12.24 19.24
N THR A 202 4.09 12.45 18.78
CA THR A 202 3.50 13.79 18.59
C THR A 202 3.32 14.57 19.89
N ARG A 203 3.40 13.91 21.06
CA ARG A 203 3.38 14.55 22.39
C ARG A 203 4.73 15.20 22.72
N SER A 204 5.81 14.80 22.04
CA SER A 204 7.12 15.43 22.18
C SER A 204 7.09 16.85 21.62
N LYS A 205 7.68 17.80 22.37
CA LYS A 205 7.88 19.17 21.88
C LYS A 205 9.05 19.30 20.91
N ASN A 206 9.93 18.29 20.87
CA ASN A 206 11.08 18.30 19.98
C ASN A 206 10.72 17.58 18.68
N THR A 207 10.63 18.35 17.59
CA THR A 207 10.26 17.85 16.26
C THR A 207 11.47 17.54 15.38
N SER A 208 12.69 17.88 15.82
CA SER A 208 13.93 17.57 15.09
C SER A 208 14.64 16.33 15.63
N LYS A 209 14.11 15.71 16.68
CA LYS A 209 14.68 14.49 17.28
C LYS A 209 13.58 13.44 17.50
N PRO A 210 13.66 12.28 16.85
CA PRO A 210 12.72 11.19 17.08
C PRO A 210 12.92 10.56 18.47
N SER A 211 11.93 9.82 18.94
CA SER A 211 12.04 8.99 20.16
C SER A 211 13.07 7.89 19.97
N HIS A 212 13.05 7.25 18.81
CA HIS A 212 14.01 6.22 18.41
C HIS A 212 14.47 6.46 16.98
N SER A 213 15.74 6.17 16.71
CA SER A 213 16.34 6.19 15.38
C SER A 213 17.18 4.93 15.25
N VAL A 214 16.99 4.22 14.15
CA VAL A 214 17.63 2.94 13.87
C VAL A 214 18.27 3.02 12.51
N ASP A 215 19.55 2.67 12.40
CA ASP A 215 20.18 2.41 11.10
C ASP A 215 19.63 1.06 10.60
N ALA A 216 18.62 1.14 9.73
CA ALA A 216 17.77 0.00 9.41
C ALA A 216 18.36 -0.85 8.29
N TYR A 217 19.05 -0.23 7.33
CA TYR A 217 19.59 -0.89 6.14
C TYR A 217 20.93 -0.28 5.72
N THR A 218 21.54 -0.84 4.67
CA THR A 218 22.74 -0.31 4.03
C THR A 218 22.45 0.54 2.79
N ALA A 219 21.18 0.66 2.43
CA ALA A 219 20.65 1.45 1.32
C ALA A 219 19.35 2.18 1.75
N GLU A 220 18.76 2.92 0.82
CA GLU A 220 17.53 3.70 0.99
C GLU A 220 16.37 2.82 1.45
N VAL A 221 15.54 3.36 2.35
CA VAL A 221 14.38 2.65 2.91
C VAL A 221 13.11 3.29 2.36
N ASN A 222 12.47 2.59 1.43
CA ASN A 222 11.43 3.16 0.56
C ASN A 222 10.01 3.03 1.13
N CYS A 223 9.75 2.05 2.01
CA CYS A 223 8.39 1.78 2.48
C CYS A 223 8.36 1.16 3.87
N LEU A 224 7.25 1.36 4.59
CA LEU A 224 6.98 0.69 5.84
C LEU A 224 5.50 0.32 6.02
N SER A 225 5.23 -0.72 6.79
CA SER A 225 3.86 -1.14 7.11
C SER A 225 3.74 -1.76 8.50
N PHE A 226 2.67 -1.40 9.20
CA PHE A 226 2.33 -1.96 10.51
C PHE A 226 1.53 -3.23 10.39
N ASN A 227 1.84 -4.20 11.23
CA ASN A 227 0.98 -5.36 11.38
C ASN A 227 -0.33 -4.91 12.05
N PRO A 228 -1.51 -5.13 11.43
CA PRO A 228 -2.79 -4.72 12.01
C PRO A 228 -3.22 -5.55 13.23
N TYR A 229 -2.59 -6.71 13.44
CA TYR A 229 -2.87 -7.64 14.53
C TYR A 229 -1.84 -7.52 15.67
N GLY A 230 -0.59 -7.16 15.36
CA GLY A 230 0.51 -7.06 16.30
C GLY A 230 0.96 -5.63 16.57
N GLU A 231 0.75 -5.13 17.79
CA GLU A 231 1.09 -3.74 18.16
C GLU A 231 2.60 -3.42 18.09
N PHE A 232 3.46 -4.43 18.20
CA PHE A 232 4.91 -4.24 18.22
C PHE A 232 5.59 -4.62 16.91
N ILE A 233 4.86 -5.11 15.91
CA ILE A 233 5.44 -5.67 14.70
C ILE A 233 5.23 -4.71 13.53
N LEU A 234 6.30 -4.46 12.79
CA LEU A 234 6.26 -3.73 11.54
C LEU A 234 7.24 -4.35 10.53
N ALA A 235 6.99 -4.09 9.26
CA ALA A 235 7.87 -4.43 8.17
C ALA A 235 8.36 -3.17 7.46
N THR A 236 9.57 -3.22 6.94
CA THR A 236 10.15 -2.18 6.07
C THR A 236 10.66 -2.83 4.80
N GLY A 237 10.66 -2.09 3.69
CA GLY A 237 11.27 -2.51 2.42
C GLY A 237 12.30 -1.49 1.96
N SER A 238 13.36 -1.97 1.30
CA SER A 238 14.57 -1.20 1.02
C SER A 238 15.12 -1.43 -0.39
N ALA A 239 15.91 -0.46 -0.87
CA ALA A 239 16.67 -0.54 -2.11
C ALA A 239 17.76 -1.63 -2.08
N ASP A 240 18.14 -2.12 -0.88
CA ASP A 240 19.02 -3.29 -0.73
C ASP A 240 18.34 -4.63 -1.02
N LYS A 241 17.10 -4.61 -1.53
CA LYS A 241 16.33 -5.76 -2.02
C LYS A 241 15.82 -6.68 -0.90
N THR A 242 15.85 -6.20 0.35
CA THR A 242 15.38 -6.98 1.50
C THR A 242 14.18 -6.33 2.18
N VAL A 243 13.25 -7.17 2.65
CA VAL A 243 12.21 -6.74 3.59
C VAL A 243 12.69 -7.11 4.99
N ALA A 244 12.65 -6.18 5.93
CA ALA A 244 13.06 -6.44 7.31
C ALA A 244 11.84 -6.43 8.23
N LEU A 245 11.81 -7.39 9.14
CA LEU A 245 10.83 -7.48 10.22
C LEU A 245 11.40 -6.87 11.49
N TRP A 246 10.65 -6.02 12.16
CA TRP A 246 11.08 -5.35 13.39
C TRP A 246 10.12 -5.58 14.55
N ASP A 247 10.70 -5.66 15.75
CA ASP A 247 9.98 -5.60 17.02
C ASP A 247 10.28 -4.27 17.71
N LEU A 248 9.25 -3.47 17.92
CA LEU A 248 9.34 -2.16 18.58
C LEU A 248 9.92 -2.21 19.99
N ARG A 249 9.84 -3.36 20.67
CA ARG A 249 10.40 -3.55 22.02
C ARG A 249 11.93 -3.65 21.99
N ASN A 250 12.50 -4.07 20.86
CA ASN A 250 13.94 -4.14 20.65
C ASN A 250 14.34 -3.83 19.20
N LEU A 251 14.35 -2.55 18.86
CA LEU A 251 14.73 -2.05 17.54
C LEU A 251 16.23 -2.16 17.20
N LYS A 252 17.07 -2.66 18.10
CA LYS A 252 18.51 -2.78 17.85
C LYS A 252 18.85 -3.94 16.90
N LEU A 253 17.93 -4.89 16.75
CA LEU A 253 18.11 -6.09 15.95
C LEU A 253 16.90 -6.25 15.03
N LYS A 254 17.14 -6.60 13.77
CA LYS A 254 16.11 -7.13 12.89
C LYS A 254 15.64 -8.46 13.47
N VAL A 255 14.33 -8.69 13.50
CA VAL A 255 13.75 -9.98 13.88
C VAL A 255 14.04 -11.00 12.78
N HIS A 256 13.87 -10.58 11.53
CA HIS A 256 14.10 -11.39 10.34
C HIS A 256 14.39 -10.51 9.12
N SER A 257 15.00 -11.09 8.09
CA SER A 257 15.29 -10.47 6.80
C SER A 257 14.77 -11.39 5.71
N PHE A 258 13.77 -10.95 4.96
CA PHE A 258 13.20 -11.67 3.84
C PHE A 258 14.01 -11.37 2.58
N GLU A 259 14.57 -12.40 1.97
CA GLU A 259 15.52 -12.31 0.87
C GLU A 259 15.01 -13.11 -0.33
N SER A 260 14.61 -12.42 -1.40
CA SER A 260 14.24 -13.03 -2.69
C SER A 260 14.12 -12.01 -3.80
N HIS A 261 13.71 -10.78 -3.46
CA HIS A 261 13.64 -9.69 -4.43
C HIS A 261 14.99 -9.48 -5.15
N LYS A 262 14.91 -9.23 -6.45
CA LYS A 262 16.09 -9.10 -7.33
C LYS A 262 16.50 -7.64 -7.55
N ASP A 263 15.66 -6.72 -7.13
CA ASP A 263 15.81 -5.28 -7.31
C ASP A 263 15.11 -4.51 -6.18
N GLU A 264 15.16 -3.18 -6.24
CA GLU A 264 14.65 -2.27 -5.21
C GLU A 264 13.16 -2.51 -4.89
N ILE A 265 12.83 -2.51 -3.60
CA ILE A 265 11.46 -2.68 -3.09
C ILE A 265 10.85 -1.29 -2.88
N PHE A 266 9.62 -1.08 -3.38
CA PHE A 266 8.93 0.21 -3.29
C PHE A 266 7.68 0.17 -2.42
N GLN A 267 7.09 -1.00 -2.20
CA GLN A 267 5.89 -1.12 -1.37
C GLN A 267 5.92 -2.40 -0.53
N VAL A 268 5.41 -2.29 0.70
CA VAL A 268 5.19 -3.40 1.62
C VAL A 268 3.85 -3.23 2.31
N GLN A 269 3.03 -4.28 2.40
CA GLN A 269 1.73 -4.22 3.10
C GLN A 269 1.40 -5.54 3.77
N TRP A 270 1.03 -5.47 5.05
CA TRP A 270 0.45 -6.59 5.77
C TRP A 270 -0.92 -6.95 5.23
N SER A 271 -1.25 -8.23 5.24
CA SER A 271 -2.60 -8.69 4.97
C SER A 271 -3.56 -8.13 6.03
N PRO A 272 -4.71 -7.57 5.62
CA PRO A 272 -5.74 -7.14 6.56
C PRO A 272 -6.52 -8.32 7.16
N HIS A 273 -6.27 -9.57 6.72
CA HIS A 273 -7.02 -10.77 7.13
C HIS A 273 -6.20 -11.79 7.91
N ASN A 274 -4.88 -11.84 7.69
CA ASN A 274 -4.00 -12.85 8.29
C ASN A 274 -2.79 -12.17 8.94
N GLU A 275 -2.57 -12.44 10.23
CA GLU A 275 -1.51 -11.78 11.02
C GLU A 275 -0.08 -12.13 10.61
N THR A 276 0.10 -13.28 9.94
CA THR A 276 1.41 -13.79 9.50
C THR A 276 1.71 -13.46 8.04
N ILE A 277 0.78 -12.86 7.30
CA ILE A 277 0.93 -12.66 5.86
C ILE A 277 1.33 -11.22 5.54
N LEU A 278 2.40 -11.11 4.76
CA LEU A 278 2.96 -9.84 4.30
C LEU A 278 3.15 -9.89 2.78
N ALA A 279 2.96 -8.78 2.08
CA ALA A 279 3.28 -8.66 0.67
C ALA A 279 4.32 -7.56 0.44
N SER A 280 5.15 -7.71 -0.59
CA SER A 280 6.07 -6.67 -1.06
C SER A 280 6.21 -6.65 -2.58
N SER A 281 6.47 -5.48 -3.15
CA SER A 281 6.64 -5.30 -4.60
C SER A 281 7.72 -4.27 -4.91
N GLY A 282 8.29 -4.35 -6.11
CA GLY A 282 9.40 -3.49 -6.50
C GLY A 282 9.68 -3.41 -8.00
N THR A 283 10.93 -3.07 -8.33
CA THR A 283 11.44 -2.93 -9.70
C THR A 283 11.63 -4.26 -10.41
N ASP A 284 11.80 -5.35 -9.65
CA ASP A 284 12.03 -6.70 -10.21
C ASP A 284 10.79 -7.31 -10.88
N ARG A 285 9.65 -6.61 -10.82
CA ARG A 285 8.34 -6.95 -11.42
C ARG A 285 7.64 -8.10 -10.71
N GLY A 286 8.21 -8.60 -9.61
CA GLY A 286 7.59 -9.59 -8.76
C GLY A 286 6.78 -8.94 -7.65
N LEU A 287 5.65 -9.55 -7.30
CA LEU A 287 4.99 -9.28 -6.02
C LEU A 287 5.14 -10.53 -5.16
N ASN A 288 5.91 -10.40 -4.10
CA ASN A 288 6.21 -11.48 -3.17
C ASN A 288 5.19 -11.47 -2.04
N ILE A 289 4.65 -12.65 -1.72
CA ILE A 289 3.81 -12.90 -0.56
C ILE A 289 4.62 -13.75 0.41
N TRP A 290 4.75 -13.29 1.65
CA TRP A 290 5.54 -13.89 2.71
C TRP A 290 4.61 -14.40 3.82
N ASP A 291 4.83 -15.64 4.25
CA ASP A 291 4.15 -16.24 5.40
C ASP A 291 5.14 -16.44 6.56
N LEU A 292 5.00 -15.58 7.58
CA LEU A 292 5.83 -15.61 8.76
C LEU A 292 5.73 -16.92 9.55
N SER A 293 4.64 -17.68 9.40
CA SER A 293 4.47 -18.96 10.12
C SER A 293 5.42 -20.05 9.63
N LYS A 294 5.90 -19.91 8.38
CA LYS A 294 6.79 -20.88 7.72
C LYS A 294 8.27 -20.55 7.86
N ILE A 295 8.60 -19.46 8.57
CA ILE A 295 10.00 -19.08 8.81
C ILE A 295 10.70 -20.23 9.53
N ALA A 296 11.82 -20.69 8.96
CA ALA A 296 12.64 -21.80 9.43
C ALA A 296 11.95 -23.18 9.40
N GLU A 297 10.93 -23.37 8.56
CA GLU A 297 10.49 -24.72 8.18
C GLU A 297 11.61 -25.46 7.42
N GLU A 298 11.76 -26.76 7.71
CA GLU A 298 12.75 -27.59 7.02
C GLU A 298 12.29 -27.86 5.59
N GLN A 299 13.13 -27.51 4.62
CA GLN A 299 12.91 -27.81 3.20
C GLN A 299 13.86 -28.91 2.72
N SER A 300 13.49 -29.58 1.64
CA SER A 300 14.43 -30.43 0.92
C SER A 300 15.57 -29.56 0.33
N PRO A 301 16.76 -30.12 0.08
CA PRO A 301 17.84 -29.37 -0.54
C PRO A 301 17.48 -28.82 -1.92
N GLU A 302 16.58 -29.48 -2.65
CA GLU A 302 16.13 -29.07 -3.98
C GLU A 302 15.21 -27.84 -3.89
N ASP A 303 14.29 -27.82 -2.93
CA ASP A 303 13.36 -26.70 -2.71
C ASP A 303 14.07 -25.46 -2.15
N ALA A 304 15.06 -25.67 -1.26
CA ALA A 304 15.86 -24.61 -0.66
C ALA A 304 16.76 -23.88 -1.68
N GLU A 305 17.08 -24.50 -2.82
CA GLU A 305 17.80 -23.85 -3.93
C GLU A 305 16.88 -22.94 -4.76
N ASP A 306 15.57 -23.20 -4.80
CA ASP A 306 14.61 -22.42 -5.60
C ASP A 306 14.08 -21.20 -4.83
N ARG A 307 13.56 -21.41 -3.62
CA ARG A 307 12.98 -20.33 -2.80
C ARG A 307 12.91 -20.66 -1.31
N PRO A 308 12.95 -19.63 -0.43
CA PRO A 308 12.71 -19.84 0.99
C PRO A 308 11.27 -20.32 1.26
N PRO A 309 11.01 -21.03 2.38
CA PRO A 309 9.73 -21.71 2.63
C PRO A 309 8.56 -20.74 2.81
N GLU A 310 8.82 -19.53 3.28
CA GLU A 310 7.82 -18.51 3.50
C GLU A 310 7.29 -17.83 2.22
N LEU A 311 7.82 -18.14 1.04
CA LEU A 311 7.63 -17.30 -0.14
C LEU A 311 6.69 -17.87 -1.22
N PHE A 312 5.74 -17.03 -1.66
CA PHE A 312 5.05 -17.13 -2.95
C PHE A 312 5.35 -15.90 -3.81
N ILE A 313 5.46 -16.07 -5.14
CA ILE A 313 5.78 -14.98 -6.08
C ILE A 313 4.68 -14.89 -7.14
N HIS A 314 4.03 -13.73 -7.24
CA HIS A 314 3.20 -13.38 -8.39
C HIS A 314 4.04 -12.75 -9.49
N GLY A 315 3.99 -13.34 -10.69
CA GLY A 315 4.79 -12.96 -11.86
C GLY A 315 3.99 -12.41 -13.05
N GLY A 316 2.77 -11.89 -12.83
CA GLY A 316 1.91 -11.38 -13.91
C GLY A 316 2.41 -10.10 -14.57
N HIS A 317 3.10 -9.24 -13.81
CA HIS A 317 3.58 -7.95 -14.30
C HIS A 317 4.89 -8.06 -15.09
N ILE A 318 4.99 -7.29 -16.17
CA ILE A 318 6.20 -7.22 -17.02
C ILE A 318 7.00 -5.91 -16.82
N ALA A 319 6.55 -5.04 -15.93
CA ALA A 319 7.19 -3.77 -15.56
C ALA A 319 7.16 -3.55 -14.04
N LYS A 320 7.87 -2.53 -13.56
CA LYS A 320 7.95 -2.17 -12.13
C LYS A 320 6.55 -2.00 -11.53
N ILE A 321 6.37 -2.51 -10.30
CA ILE A 321 5.12 -2.44 -9.54
C ILE A 321 5.27 -1.39 -8.42
N PRO A 322 4.91 -0.11 -8.66
CA PRO A 322 5.09 0.96 -7.69
C PRO A 322 4.10 0.94 -6.53
N ASP A 323 2.91 0.33 -6.69
CA ASP A 323 1.90 0.27 -5.64
C ASP A 323 1.00 -0.96 -5.83
N PHE A 324 0.50 -1.49 -4.73
CA PHE A 324 -0.52 -2.53 -4.69
C PHE A 324 -1.38 -2.33 -3.45
N SER A 325 -2.53 -3.00 -3.39
CA SER A 325 -3.43 -2.94 -2.26
C SER A 325 -4.10 -4.29 -2.05
N TRP A 326 -4.04 -4.78 -0.81
CA TRP A 326 -4.93 -5.84 -0.35
C TRP A 326 -6.37 -5.34 -0.34
N ASN A 327 -7.30 -6.18 -0.78
CA ASN A 327 -8.72 -5.93 -0.58
C ASN A 327 -9.03 -6.13 0.92
N PRO A 328 -9.76 -5.21 1.57
CA PRO A 328 -10.11 -5.32 2.99
C PRO A 328 -11.34 -6.19 3.28
N SER A 329 -12.10 -6.59 2.27
CA SER A 329 -13.34 -7.36 2.39
C SER A 329 -13.22 -8.79 1.88
N GLU A 330 -12.49 -8.99 0.77
CA GLU A 330 -12.27 -10.29 0.14
C GLU A 330 -10.85 -10.79 0.46
N PRO A 331 -10.70 -11.88 1.25
CA PRO A 331 -9.40 -12.44 1.59
C PRO A 331 -8.59 -12.82 0.35
N TRP A 332 -7.26 -12.64 0.44
CA TRP A 332 -6.30 -12.98 -0.63
C TRP A 332 -6.43 -12.21 -1.94
N MET A 333 -7.42 -11.33 -2.09
CA MET A 333 -7.56 -10.49 -3.28
C MET A 333 -6.61 -9.28 -3.20
N ILE A 334 -5.83 -9.08 -4.25
CA ILE A 334 -4.89 -7.97 -4.41
C ILE A 334 -5.19 -7.23 -5.70
N CYS A 335 -5.10 -5.90 -5.66
CA CYS A 335 -4.99 -5.07 -6.84
C CYS A 335 -3.56 -4.55 -6.93
N SER A 336 -2.85 -4.82 -8.02
CA SER A 336 -1.51 -4.30 -8.29
C SER A 336 -1.48 -3.54 -9.61
N VAL A 337 -0.71 -2.46 -9.65
CA VAL A 337 -0.53 -1.61 -10.84
C VAL A 337 0.94 -1.51 -11.20
N SER A 338 1.23 -1.37 -12.49
CA SER A 338 2.59 -1.26 -13.01
C SER A 338 2.79 -0.07 -13.94
N GLU A 339 4.05 0.29 -14.19
CA GLU A 339 4.44 1.43 -15.03
C GLU A 339 4.08 1.27 -16.52
N ASN A 340 3.77 0.06 -16.99
CA ASN A 340 3.34 -0.19 -18.37
C ASN A 340 1.82 -0.12 -18.55
N ASN A 341 1.12 0.63 -17.69
CA ASN A 341 -0.34 0.84 -17.71
C ASN A 341 -1.16 -0.45 -17.51
N ILE A 342 -0.60 -1.46 -16.85
CA ILE A 342 -1.31 -2.68 -16.50
C ILE A 342 -1.79 -2.57 -15.05
N MET A 343 -3.04 -2.96 -14.85
CA MET A 343 -3.63 -3.18 -13.54
C MET A 343 -4.15 -4.61 -13.52
N GLU A 344 -3.75 -5.35 -12.50
CA GLU A 344 -4.21 -6.71 -12.27
C GLU A 344 -4.95 -6.76 -10.94
N VAL A 345 -6.20 -7.22 -10.98
CA VAL A 345 -6.89 -7.72 -9.80
C VAL A 345 -6.78 -9.23 -9.84
N TRP A 346 -6.20 -9.82 -8.82
CA TRP A 346 -5.90 -11.25 -8.78
C TRP A 346 -6.02 -11.76 -7.35
N GLN A 347 -6.14 -13.07 -7.22
CA GLN A 347 -6.24 -13.75 -5.94
C GLN A 347 -5.48 -15.08 -6.02
N MET A 348 -4.81 -15.41 -4.94
CA MET A 348 -4.04 -16.65 -4.83
C MET A 348 -4.98 -17.86 -4.71
N ALA A 349 -4.64 -18.96 -5.38
CA ALA A 349 -5.44 -20.19 -5.34
C ALA A 349 -5.52 -20.76 -3.91
N GLU A 350 -6.70 -21.31 -3.56
CA GLU A 350 -7.02 -21.72 -2.20
C GLU A 350 -6.06 -22.80 -1.66
N ASN A 351 -5.64 -23.75 -2.50
CA ASN A 351 -4.68 -24.80 -2.14
C ASN A 351 -3.36 -24.24 -1.60
N ILE A 352 -2.81 -23.22 -2.26
CA ILE A 352 -1.54 -22.62 -1.81
C ILE A 352 -1.75 -21.79 -0.54
N SER A 353 -2.91 -21.12 -0.41
CA SER A 353 -3.24 -20.31 0.78
C SER A 353 -3.57 -21.13 2.04
N ASN A 354 -4.12 -22.33 1.87
CA ASN A 354 -4.46 -23.25 2.97
C ASN A 354 -3.28 -24.18 3.35
N GLY A 355 -2.17 -24.09 2.63
CA GLY A 355 -1.00 -24.95 2.85
C GLY A 355 -1.20 -26.40 2.40
N GLU A 356 -2.13 -26.66 1.47
CA GLU A 356 -2.27 -27.97 0.83
C GLU A 356 -1.32 -28.04 -0.37
N ASP A 357 -0.26 -28.83 -0.24
CA ASP A 357 0.63 -29.13 -1.36
C ASP A 357 -0.18 -29.77 -2.51
N PRO A 358 -0.08 -29.24 -3.76
CA PRO A 358 -0.79 -29.81 -4.90
C PRO A 358 -0.31 -31.23 -5.28
N GLU A 359 0.76 -31.74 -4.66
CA GLU A 359 1.27 -33.10 -4.86
C GLU A 359 0.86 -34.06 -3.72
N GLY A 360 -0.44 -34.20 -3.48
CA GLY A 360 -0.97 -35.06 -2.41
C GLY A 360 -2.03 -36.09 -2.82
N SER A 361 -2.47 -36.11 -4.08
CA SER A 361 -3.52 -37.03 -4.55
C SER A 361 -3.01 -37.96 -5.66
N MET A 362 -2.07 -38.85 -5.33
CA MET A 362 -1.98 -40.14 -6.03
C MET A 362 -2.62 -41.20 -5.14
N ASP A 363 -3.81 -41.64 -5.54
CA ASP A 363 -4.49 -42.80 -4.96
C ASP A 363 -3.57 -44.03 -4.98
N PRO A 364 -3.46 -44.79 -3.88
CA PRO A 364 -2.78 -46.06 -3.87
C PRO A 364 -3.76 -47.14 -4.37
N GLU A 365 -3.92 -47.26 -5.69
CA GLU A 365 -4.55 -48.44 -6.29
C GLU A 365 -3.60 -49.12 -7.27
N GLY A 366 -3.16 -50.33 -6.91
CA GLY A 366 -2.50 -51.21 -7.87
C GLY A 366 -1.46 -52.20 -7.35
N GLN A 367 -1.52 -52.66 -6.10
CA GLN A 367 -0.92 -53.95 -5.73
C GLN A 367 -2.02 -54.89 -5.27
N GLU A 368 -2.46 -55.78 -6.16
CA GLU A 368 -2.85 -57.14 -5.76
C GLU A 368 -2.75 -58.11 -6.95
N SER A 369 -1.87 -59.10 -6.74
CA SER A 369 -1.75 -60.46 -7.30
C SER A 369 -1.75 -60.71 -8.81
#